data_AF-M7ZCE6-F1
#
_entry.id   AF-M7ZCE6-F1
#
_cell.length_a   1.000
_cell.length_b   1.000
_cell.length_c   1.000
_cell.angle_alpha   90.00
_cell.angle_beta   90.00
_cell.angle_gamma   90.00
#
_symmetry.space_group_name_H-M   'P 1'
#
loop_
_entity.id
_entity.type
_entity.pdbx_description
1 polymer ?
#
loop_
_entity_poly.entity_id
_entity_poly.type
_entity_poly.pdbx_seq_one_letter_code
_entity_poly.pdbx_strand_id
1 'polypeptide(L)'
;MGLKAVYQHIVENILAVVTTSWLVALVHLGPAEFISWLRELLPAHLFLEGFVLAAAATVYLMLRLCMVYLINYACFHYSSNRPLARIPMASFIEHTKHTPTIELINWMYLDMRLKAVYQRIMDNFLAVVAAAISSYSLVALVRLGPAELISWLRELQLQPAHLFLAGFVPAAAATVHLMLRPRAVYLVDYACFHSSSNRPLGRIPMASFVEHTKHTPTIDDRSVRFMSRLLQRSGLGEETCLPAAHNYVPTHEYCTLDNARAEFELVIFSAIDDLLAKTGVAPDAIGALVLNCSLFCPTPSLVDIIVNKYNLRGDIRSINLSGMGCSAGLIAAGLARNFLQVLPRGACALVVSTETITPNYYVGNERAMLLPNCLFRVGGVAALLSTSPVNARFRLKHVVRTFTGANDDGAYRCVFQEEDDQGNVGINLSKNLMVVAGSSLQANITEIGPLVLPASEQLLFVLSFIARKVLGAHIKPYIPDFSTAFEHMCIHAGGRAVIDQLQKKLLLSDEQVEASRMTLHRFGNTSSSSLWYELAYIEAKGRMRKGDRIWMIGFGSGFKCNSVVWECIQPAARETDGPWTTSIHRYPVDIPDLLK
;
A
#
# COMPACT_ATOMS: atom_id res chain seq x y z
N MET A 1 21.20 -13.83 16.84
CA MET A 1 20.81 -12.40 16.68
C MET A 1 21.87 -11.38 17.15
N GLY A 2 23.01 -11.77 17.75
CA GLY A 2 23.96 -10.82 18.35
C GLY A 2 25.03 -10.19 17.44
N LEU A 3 25.48 -10.84 16.35
CA LEU A 3 26.62 -10.32 15.57
C LEU A 3 26.31 -9.05 14.75
N LYS A 4 25.06 -8.90 14.27
CA LYS A 4 24.69 -7.78 13.39
C LYS A 4 24.61 -6.45 14.17
N ALA A 5 24.06 -6.50 15.39
CA ALA A 5 23.98 -5.34 16.28
C ALA A 5 25.36 -4.96 16.84
N VAL A 6 26.19 -5.95 17.19
CA VAL A 6 27.56 -5.71 17.67
C VAL A 6 28.46 -5.14 16.57
N TYR A 7 28.35 -5.65 15.33
CA TYR A 7 29.11 -5.10 14.19
C TYR A 7 28.69 -3.66 13.87
N GLN A 8 27.38 -3.38 13.89
CA GLN A 8 26.85 -2.04 13.62
C GLN A 8 27.25 -1.04 14.71
N HIS A 9 27.24 -1.45 15.98
CA HIS A 9 27.64 -0.61 17.11
C HIS A 9 29.17 -0.37 17.18
N ILE A 10 29.99 -1.37 16.82
CA ILE A 10 31.45 -1.21 16.76
C ILE A 10 31.85 -0.31 15.59
N VAL A 11 31.22 -0.48 14.42
CA VAL A 11 31.48 0.37 13.25
C VAL A 11 31.02 1.80 13.53
N GLU A 12 29.83 2.01 14.10
CA GLU A 12 29.32 3.35 14.44
C GLU A 12 30.18 4.07 15.48
N ASN A 13 30.66 3.38 16.53
CA ASN A 13 31.50 3.99 17.56
C ASN A 13 32.95 4.24 17.11
N ILE A 14 33.55 3.32 16.34
CA ILE A 14 34.90 3.55 15.78
C ILE A 14 34.85 4.68 14.74
N LEU A 15 33.82 4.73 13.90
CA LEU A 15 33.64 5.84 12.96
C LEU A 15 33.39 7.14 13.72
N ALA A 16 32.58 7.16 14.79
CA ALA A 16 32.29 8.37 15.56
C ALA A 16 33.53 8.91 16.29
N VAL A 17 34.36 8.07 16.91
CA VAL A 17 35.57 8.50 17.64
C VAL A 17 36.68 8.92 16.68
N VAL A 18 36.87 8.18 15.57
CA VAL A 18 37.86 8.56 14.55
C VAL A 18 37.41 9.82 13.80
N THR A 19 36.13 9.97 13.47
CA THR A 19 35.65 11.17 12.79
C THR A 19 35.65 12.41 13.69
N THR A 20 35.30 12.32 14.98
CA THR A 20 35.30 13.51 15.86
C THR A 20 36.71 14.01 16.18
N SER A 21 37.69 13.14 16.44
CA SER A 21 39.07 13.57 16.68
C SER A 21 39.75 14.11 15.41
N TRP A 22 39.45 13.55 14.23
CA TRP A 22 39.97 14.07 12.95
C TRP A 22 39.24 15.34 12.48
N LEU A 23 37.92 15.45 12.71
CA LEU A 23 37.12 16.64 12.35
C LEU A 23 37.52 17.87 13.17
N VAL A 24 37.85 17.72 14.45
CA VAL A 24 38.30 18.85 15.28
C VAL A 24 39.70 19.33 14.84
N ALA A 25 40.59 18.42 14.43
CA ALA A 25 41.91 18.79 13.88
C ALA A 25 41.80 19.48 12.51
N LEU A 26 40.85 19.08 11.66
CA LEU A 26 40.59 19.68 10.34
C LEU A 26 39.98 21.09 10.40
N VAL A 27 39.34 21.47 11.51
CA VAL A 27 38.65 22.76 11.67
C VAL A 27 39.59 23.92 11.98
N HIS A 28 40.78 23.64 12.52
CA HIS A 28 41.80 24.66 12.78
C HIS A 28 42.71 24.95 11.57
N LEU A 29 42.58 24.18 10.48
CA LEU A 29 43.32 24.38 9.24
C LEU A 29 42.51 25.26 8.28
N GLY A 30 43.06 26.40 7.88
CA GLY A 30 42.48 27.22 6.83
C GLY A 30 42.43 26.50 5.47
N PRO A 31 41.58 26.93 4.51
CA PRO A 31 41.47 26.28 3.20
C PRO A 31 42.81 26.19 2.45
N ALA A 32 43.69 27.16 2.63
CA ALA A 32 45.03 27.18 2.04
C ALA A 32 45.98 26.17 2.72
N GLU A 33 45.87 25.99 4.03
CA GLU A 33 46.72 25.09 4.82
C GLU A 33 46.32 23.62 4.61
N PHE A 34 45.02 23.34 4.48
CA PHE A 34 44.52 22.01 4.14
C PHE A 34 44.97 21.55 2.74
N ILE A 35 44.96 22.47 1.77
CA ILE A 35 45.46 22.21 0.40
C ILE A 35 46.98 22.03 0.39
N SER A 36 47.72 22.79 1.22
CA SER A 36 49.17 22.65 1.37
C SER A 36 49.55 21.31 2.02
N TRP A 37 48.84 20.92 3.08
CA TRP A 37 49.04 19.64 3.78
C TRP A 37 48.76 18.43 2.87
N LEU A 38 47.73 18.49 2.03
CA LEU A 38 47.43 17.47 1.02
C LEU A 38 48.51 17.36 -0.06
N ARG A 39 49.19 18.47 -0.41
CA ARG A 39 50.30 18.47 -1.36
C ARG A 39 51.58 17.85 -0.81
N GLU A 40 51.80 17.90 0.51
CA GLU A 40 52.98 17.28 1.14
C GLU A 40 52.85 15.76 1.30
N LEU A 41 51.62 15.23 1.37
CA LEU A 41 51.35 13.80 1.55
C LEU A 41 51.35 12.97 0.25
N LEU A 42 51.32 13.61 -0.92
CA LEU A 42 51.20 12.94 -2.22
C LEU A 42 52.41 13.25 -3.12
N PRO A 43 53.23 12.26 -3.49
CA PRO A 43 54.37 12.49 -4.36
C PRO A 43 53.93 12.96 -5.76
N ALA A 44 54.65 13.94 -6.31
CA ALA A 44 54.32 14.77 -7.47
C ALA A 44 54.30 14.06 -8.85
N HIS A 45 54.15 12.74 -8.93
CA HIS A 45 54.30 11.97 -10.18
C HIS A 45 53.01 11.36 -10.73
N LEU A 46 51.83 11.63 -10.19
CA LEU A 46 50.59 11.12 -10.76
C LEU A 46 49.58 12.22 -11.08
N PHE A 47 48.98 12.06 -12.26
CA PHE A 47 47.75 12.68 -12.80
C PHE A 47 46.52 12.64 -11.83
N LEU A 48 46.71 12.22 -10.57
CA LEU A 48 45.74 12.16 -9.48
C LEU A 48 45.59 13.46 -8.68
N GLU A 49 46.46 14.48 -8.86
CA GLU A 49 46.36 15.73 -8.08
C GLU A 49 44.99 16.40 -8.22
N GLY A 50 44.46 16.50 -9.44
CA GLY A 50 43.13 17.07 -9.69
C GLY A 50 41.98 16.22 -9.13
N PHE A 51 42.15 14.89 -9.11
CA PHE A 51 41.18 13.92 -8.59
C PHE A 51 41.06 14.00 -7.06
N VAL A 52 42.18 14.02 -6.35
CA VAL A 52 42.21 14.13 -4.88
C VAL A 52 41.76 15.52 -4.44
N LEU A 53 42.16 16.58 -5.15
CA LEU A 53 41.75 17.95 -4.83
C LEU A 53 40.25 18.19 -5.06
N ALA A 54 39.66 17.66 -6.13
CA ALA A 54 38.22 17.81 -6.40
C ALA A 54 37.36 16.95 -5.46
N ALA A 55 37.79 15.71 -5.18
CA ALA A 55 37.11 14.85 -4.21
C ALA A 55 37.24 15.42 -2.79
N ALA A 56 38.43 15.88 -2.39
CA ALA A 56 38.65 16.51 -1.10
C ALA A 56 37.90 17.84 -0.97
N ALA A 57 37.81 18.66 -2.03
CA ALA A 57 37.04 19.90 -2.02
C ALA A 57 35.53 19.63 -1.92
N THR A 58 35.03 18.58 -2.57
CA THR A 58 33.62 18.17 -2.51
C THR A 58 33.27 17.61 -1.13
N VAL A 59 34.15 16.77 -0.56
CA VAL A 59 34.02 16.24 0.81
C VAL A 59 34.14 17.37 1.84
N TYR A 60 35.07 18.31 1.67
CA TYR A 60 35.23 19.48 2.53
C TYR A 60 34.01 20.41 2.50
N LEU A 61 33.46 20.69 1.31
CA LEU A 61 32.26 21.50 1.15
C LEU A 61 31.03 20.82 1.78
N MET A 62 30.90 19.49 1.62
CA MET A 62 29.83 18.70 2.24
C MET A 62 29.98 18.60 3.76
N LEU A 63 31.19 18.45 4.30
CA LEU A 63 31.45 18.44 5.74
C LEU A 63 31.18 19.81 6.37
N ARG A 64 31.52 20.91 5.68
CA ARG A 64 31.12 22.27 6.09
C ARG A 64 29.60 22.45 6.11
N LEU A 65 28.89 21.96 5.09
CA LEU A 65 27.43 22.01 5.04
C LEU A 65 26.80 21.15 6.16
N CYS A 66 27.37 19.98 6.47
CA CYS A 66 26.96 19.15 7.60
C CYS A 66 27.20 19.84 8.95
N MET A 67 28.32 20.55 9.11
CA MET A 67 28.62 21.33 10.32
C MET A 67 27.69 22.54 10.48
N VAL A 68 27.39 23.28 9.40
CA VAL A 68 26.39 24.37 9.43
C VAL A 68 25.02 23.84 9.82
N TYR A 69 24.65 22.64 9.36
CA TYR A 69 23.42 21.96 9.77
C TYR A 69 23.45 21.51 11.24
N LEU A 70 24.53 20.89 11.70
CA LEU A 70 24.72 20.43 13.09
C LEU A 70 24.80 21.58 14.11
N ILE A 71 25.46 22.69 13.77
CA ILE A 71 25.55 23.89 14.61
C ILE A 71 24.17 24.56 14.69
N ASN A 72 23.45 24.69 13.57
CA ASN A 72 22.08 25.22 13.60
C ASN A 72 21.11 24.29 14.35
N TYR A 73 21.24 22.98 14.20
CA TYR A 73 20.46 21.99 14.93
C TYR A 73 20.77 22.01 16.44
N ALA A 74 22.05 22.08 16.82
CA ALA A 74 22.47 22.20 18.21
C ALA A 74 22.03 23.54 18.83
N CYS A 75 22.14 24.67 18.13
CA CYS A 75 21.64 25.96 18.60
C CYS A 75 20.11 25.98 18.79
N PHE A 76 19.36 25.28 17.94
CA PHE A 76 17.90 25.16 18.07
C PHE A 76 17.48 24.19 19.18
N HIS A 77 18.23 23.12 19.39
CA HIS A 77 17.93 22.11 20.42
C HIS A 77 18.44 22.49 21.81
N TYR A 78 19.47 23.33 21.92
CA TYR A 78 19.97 23.89 23.18
C TYR A 78 19.06 25.00 23.73
N SER A 79 18.22 25.63 22.89
CA SER A 79 17.20 26.59 23.33
C SER A 79 15.90 25.94 23.81
N SER A 80 15.62 24.69 23.41
CA SER A 80 14.36 23.99 23.70
C SER A 80 14.38 23.08 24.93
N ASN A 81 15.55 22.82 25.53
CA ASN A 81 15.72 21.82 26.61
C ASN A 81 16.24 22.39 27.95
N ARG A 82 15.60 23.43 28.49
CA ARG A 82 15.58 23.67 29.94
C ARG A 82 14.15 23.76 30.49
N PRO A 83 13.87 23.15 31.65
CA PRO A 83 12.59 23.35 32.34
C PRO A 83 12.51 24.79 32.87
N LEU A 84 11.32 25.38 32.75
CA LEU A 84 10.96 26.72 33.20
C LEU A 84 11.42 27.00 34.64
N ALA A 85 12.51 27.75 34.80
CA ALA A 85 12.80 28.50 36.02
C ALA A 85 12.74 29.99 35.69
N ARG A 86 11.87 30.69 36.43
CA ARG A 86 11.48 32.11 36.31
C ARG A 86 12.62 33.05 35.93
N ILE A 87 12.51 33.70 34.76
CA ILE A 87 13.17 34.96 34.42
C ILE A 87 12.05 35.91 33.90
N PRO A 88 12.01 37.20 34.29
CA PRO A 88 10.86 38.06 34.01
C PRO A 88 10.68 38.33 32.52
N MET A 89 9.45 38.15 32.06
CA MET A 89 8.93 38.30 30.70
C MET A 89 8.85 39.79 30.28
N ALA A 90 9.96 40.52 30.36
CA ALA A 90 10.03 41.93 29.97
C ALA A 90 11.13 42.23 28.92
N SER A 91 12.15 41.38 28.79
CA SER A 91 13.25 41.62 27.84
C SER A 91 13.14 40.87 26.51
N PHE A 92 12.14 40.00 26.32
CA PHE A 92 11.97 39.22 25.07
C PHE A 92 10.93 39.82 24.11
N ILE A 93 10.08 40.73 24.57
CA ILE A 93 8.99 41.34 23.77
C ILE A 93 9.51 42.50 22.89
N GLU A 94 10.72 42.99 23.13
CA GLU A 94 11.26 44.14 22.38
C GLU A 94 12.00 43.74 21.08
N HIS A 95 12.39 42.46 20.91
CA HIS A 95 13.17 42.02 19.74
C HIS A 95 12.39 41.20 18.69
N THR A 96 11.14 40.80 18.96
CA THR A 96 10.34 39.98 18.04
C THR A 96 9.25 40.76 17.29
N LYS A 97 9.25 42.09 17.33
CA LYS A 97 8.25 42.92 16.63
C LYS A 97 8.43 43.01 15.09
N HIS A 98 9.48 42.43 14.51
CA HIS A 98 9.81 42.65 13.09
C HIS A 98 10.04 41.41 12.22
N THR A 99 9.59 40.21 12.60
CA THR A 99 9.65 39.03 11.69
C THR A 99 8.26 38.42 11.49
N PRO A 100 7.71 38.39 10.26
CA PRO A 100 6.40 37.84 10.01
C PRO A 100 6.41 36.31 10.17
N THR A 101 5.44 35.81 10.95
CA THR A 101 5.22 34.41 11.35
C THR A 101 5.13 33.40 10.19
N ILE A 102 4.99 33.87 8.94
CA ILE A 102 4.93 33.06 7.72
C ILE A 102 6.32 32.57 7.28
N GLU A 103 7.39 33.31 7.55
CA GLU A 103 8.75 32.90 7.18
C GLU A 103 9.23 31.72 8.03
N LEU A 104 8.90 31.70 9.33
CA LEU A 104 9.25 30.57 10.22
C LEU A 104 8.58 29.26 9.80
N ILE A 105 7.31 29.32 9.36
CA ILE A 105 6.56 28.14 8.89
C ILE A 105 7.10 27.64 7.55
N ASN A 106 7.49 28.56 6.65
CA ASN A 106 8.15 28.20 5.39
C ASN A 106 9.53 27.57 5.62
N TRP A 107 10.29 28.01 6.63
CA TRP A 107 11.57 27.42 7.01
C TRP A 107 11.41 26.00 7.58
N MET A 108 10.41 25.76 8.43
CA MET A 108 10.09 24.41 8.95
C MET A 108 9.65 23.44 7.82
N TYR A 109 8.92 23.93 6.81
CA TYR A 109 8.53 23.12 5.65
C TYR A 109 9.68 22.85 4.68
N LEU A 110 10.65 23.77 4.59
CA LEU A 110 11.87 23.59 3.80
C LEU A 110 12.76 22.50 4.42
N ASP A 111 12.86 22.46 5.75
CA ASP A 111 13.67 21.50 6.51
C ASP A 111 13.17 20.05 6.36
N MET A 112 11.84 19.80 6.40
CA MET A 112 11.29 18.46 6.17
C MET A 112 11.54 17.89 4.77
N ARG A 113 11.57 18.74 3.74
CA ARG A 113 11.79 18.30 2.35
C ARG A 113 13.28 18.18 2.00
N LEU A 114 14.11 19.04 2.56
CA LEU A 114 15.57 18.88 2.55
C LEU A 114 15.97 17.59 3.26
N LYS A 115 15.30 17.23 4.35
CA LYS A 115 15.51 15.94 5.04
C LYS A 115 15.19 14.73 4.17
N ALA A 116 14.11 14.77 3.37
CA ALA A 116 13.75 13.69 2.45
C ALA A 116 14.75 13.58 1.27
N VAL A 117 15.18 14.71 0.71
CA VAL A 117 16.22 14.75 -0.33
C VAL A 117 17.56 14.30 0.23
N TYR A 118 17.93 14.76 1.42
CA TYR A 118 19.13 14.36 2.16
C TYR A 118 19.12 12.87 2.48
N GLN A 119 18.03 12.33 3.02
CA GLN A 119 17.87 10.89 3.24
C GLN A 119 18.02 10.14 1.93
N ARG A 120 17.40 10.59 0.84
CA ARG A 120 17.53 9.92 -0.46
C ARG A 120 18.94 10.01 -1.04
N ILE A 121 19.67 11.08 -0.79
CA ILE A 121 21.09 11.23 -1.17
C ILE A 121 21.99 10.38 -0.28
N MET A 122 21.72 10.28 1.03
CA MET A 122 22.47 9.45 1.97
C MET A 122 22.21 7.96 1.77
N ASP A 123 20.96 7.56 1.60
CA ASP A 123 20.54 6.19 1.30
C ASP A 123 21.13 5.69 -0.03
N ASN A 124 21.38 6.61 -0.97
CA ASN A 124 22.00 6.34 -2.27
C ASN A 124 23.42 6.90 -2.39
N PHE A 125 24.09 7.24 -1.28
CA PHE A 125 25.38 7.94 -1.28
C PHE A 125 26.42 7.17 -2.10
N LEU A 126 26.50 5.86 -1.87
CA LEU A 126 27.38 4.96 -2.61
C LEU A 126 27.07 4.92 -4.10
N ALA A 127 25.79 4.99 -4.50
CA ALA A 127 25.38 4.97 -5.90
C ALA A 127 25.66 6.31 -6.60
N VAL A 128 25.48 7.44 -5.92
CA VAL A 128 25.80 8.78 -6.46
C VAL A 128 27.30 8.94 -6.63
N VAL A 129 28.09 8.54 -5.63
CA VAL A 129 29.55 8.55 -5.70
C VAL A 129 30.04 7.59 -6.80
N ALA A 130 29.49 6.37 -6.88
CA ALA A 130 29.84 5.42 -7.93
C ALA A 130 29.50 5.93 -9.33
N ALA A 131 28.33 6.55 -9.52
CA ALA A 131 27.93 7.11 -10.81
C ALA A 131 28.83 8.29 -11.22
N ALA A 132 29.16 9.20 -10.30
CA ALA A 132 30.07 10.31 -10.57
C ALA A 132 31.48 9.80 -10.93
N ILE A 133 31.97 8.77 -10.23
CA ILE A 133 33.24 8.11 -10.54
C ILE A 133 33.15 7.44 -11.91
N SER A 134 32.12 6.64 -12.20
CA SER A 134 31.96 5.97 -13.49
C SER A 134 31.85 6.96 -14.65
N SER A 135 31.12 8.07 -14.50
CA SER A 135 31.03 9.11 -15.51
C SER A 135 32.36 9.84 -15.72
N TYR A 136 33.09 10.17 -14.65
CA TYR A 136 34.43 10.77 -14.75
C TYR A 136 35.45 9.81 -15.36
N SER A 137 35.45 8.54 -14.93
CA SER A 137 36.29 7.49 -15.50
C SER A 137 35.98 7.24 -16.96
N LEU A 138 34.70 7.27 -17.38
CA LEU A 138 34.30 7.15 -18.78
C LEU A 138 34.78 8.36 -19.60
N VAL A 139 34.62 9.59 -19.08
CA VAL A 139 35.11 10.80 -19.74
C VAL A 139 36.65 10.82 -19.83
N ALA A 140 37.34 10.35 -18.79
CA ALA A 140 38.79 10.19 -18.81
C ALA A 140 39.23 9.10 -19.81
N LEU A 141 38.51 7.97 -19.89
CA LEU A 141 38.75 6.91 -20.87
C LEU A 141 38.53 7.37 -22.31
N VAL A 142 37.50 8.19 -22.55
CA VAL A 142 37.19 8.75 -23.88
C VAL A 142 38.21 9.81 -24.30
N ARG A 143 38.81 10.52 -23.34
CA ARG A 143 39.89 11.49 -23.60
C ARG A 143 41.24 10.84 -23.86
N LEU A 144 41.47 9.64 -23.33
CA LEU A 144 42.65 8.82 -23.60
C LEU A 144 42.49 8.13 -24.97
N GLY A 145 43.46 8.31 -25.86
CA GLY A 145 43.46 7.57 -27.13
C GLY A 145 43.62 6.06 -26.90
N PRO A 146 43.14 5.18 -27.82
CA PRO A 146 43.24 3.73 -27.65
C PRO A 146 44.67 3.22 -27.50
N ALA A 147 45.67 3.93 -28.04
CA ALA A 147 47.09 3.59 -27.89
C ALA A 147 47.65 3.90 -26.48
N GLU A 148 47.25 5.02 -25.88
CA GLU A 148 47.66 5.41 -24.51
C GLU A 148 46.97 4.56 -23.45
N LEU A 149 45.75 4.11 -23.71
CA LEU A 149 45.05 3.18 -22.82
C LEU A 149 45.78 1.83 -22.73
N ILE A 150 46.28 1.34 -23.87
CA ILE A 150 47.02 0.07 -23.96
C ILE A 150 48.40 0.19 -23.30
N SER A 151 49.09 1.35 -23.41
CA SER A 151 50.35 1.57 -22.70
C SER A 151 50.15 1.67 -21.20
N TRP A 152 49.11 2.40 -20.75
CA TRP A 152 48.75 2.52 -19.33
C TRP A 152 48.39 1.17 -18.71
N LEU A 153 47.62 0.32 -19.43
CA LEU A 153 47.31 -1.04 -19.00
C LEU A 153 48.54 -1.98 -18.98
N ARG A 154 49.55 -1.73 -19.84
CA ARG A 154 50.83 -2.49 -19.84
C ARG A 154 51.77 -2.05 -18.72
N GLU A 155 51.75 -0.77 -18.33
CA GLU A 155 52.56 -0.21 -17.23
C GLU A 155 51.97 -0.51 -15.86
N LEU A 156 50.64 -0.70 -15.77
CA LEU A 156 50.00 -1.26 -14.60
C LEU A 156 50.48 -2.72 -14.42
N GLN A 157 51.55 -2.90 -13.63
CA GLN A 157 51.94 -4.20 -13.07
C GLN A 157 50.87 -4.69 -12.09
N LEU A 158 49.69 -5.01 -12.59
CA LEU A 158 48.57 -5.52 -11.82
C LEU A 158 48.98 -6.86 -11.21
N GLN A 159 49.42 -6.82 -9.95
CA GLN A 159 49.73 -8.03 -9.21
C GLN A 159 48.51 -8.97 -9.24
N PRO A 160 48.69 -10.30 -9.26
CA PRO A 160 47.60 -11.27 -9.27
C PRO A 160 46.52 -11.01 -8.21
N ALA A 161 46.89 -10.43 -7.07
CA ALA A 161 45.97 -10.00 -6.01
C ALA A 161 44.95 -8.93 -6.47
N HIS A 162 45.36 -7.95 -7.29
CA HIS A 162 44.47 -6.90 -7.79
C HIS A 162 43.46 -7.45 -8.80
N LEU A 163 43.90 -8.36 -9.69
CA LEU A 163 43.02 -9.06 -10.64
C LEU A 163 42.03 -9.97 -9.91
N PHE A 164 42.49 -10.68 -8.87
CA PHE A 164 41.62 -11.48 -8.01
C PHE A 164 40.57 -10.62 -7.30
N LEU A 165 40.96 -9.50 -6.69
CA LEU A 165 40.02 -8.58 -6.03
C LEU A 165 39.02 -7.95 -7.00
N ALA A 166 39.48 -7.57 -8.20
CA ALA A 166 38.64 -6.99 -9.25
C ALA A 166 37.57 -7.96 -9.78
N GLY A 167 37.82 -9.28 -9.73
CA GLY A 167 36.82 -10.30 -10.06
C GLY A 167 35.98 -10.74 -8.86
N PHE A 168 36.61 -10.99 -7.72
CA PHE A 168 35.98 -11.54 -6.52
C PHE A 168 35.00 -10.56 -5.88
N VAL A 169 35.36 -9.28 -5.75
CA VAL A 169 34.48 -8.29 -5.08
C VAL A 169 33.17 -8.09 -5.85
N PRO A 170 33.16 -7.87 -7.18
CA PRO A 170 31.91 -7.81 -7.94
C PRO A 170 31.13 -9.13 -7.92
N ALA A 171 31.80 -10.29 -8.00
CA ALA A 171 31.14 -11.58 -7.95
C ALA A 171 30.49 -11.85 -6.57
N ALA A 172 31.18 -11.53 -5.48
CA ALA A 172 30.65 -11.61 -4.13
C ALA A 172 29.50 -10.61 -3.93
N ALA A 173 29.65 -9.36 -4.39
CA ALA A 173 28.60 -8.34 -4.32
C ALA A 173 27.37 -8.76 -5.14
N ALA A 174 27.56 -9.30 -6.35
CA ALA A 174 26.48 -9.83 -7.19
C ALA A 174 25.80 -11.03 -6.52
N THR A 175 26.57 -11.94 -5.93
CA THR A 175 26.02 -13.10 -5.21
C THR A 175 25.20 -12.66 -4.00
N VAL A 176 25.74 -11.76 -3.17
CA VAL A 176 25.03 -11.18 -2.02
C VAL A 176 23.79 -10.41 -2.48
N HIS A 177 23.88 -9.62 -3.54
CA HIS A 177 22.74 -8.91 -4.10
C HIS A 177 21.65 -9.88 -4.56
N LEU A 178 22.00 -10.96 -5.26
CA LEU A 178 21.06 -11.99 -5.69
C LEU A 178 20.44 -12.76 -4.51
N MET A 179 21.20 -12.98 -3.43
CA MET A 179 20.71 -13.63 -2.20
C MET A 179 19.79 -12.72 -1.38
N LEU A 180 20.06 -11.42 -1.35
CA LEU A 180 19.28 -10.41 -0.62
C LEU A 180 18.07 -9.91 -1.42
N ARG A 181 18.05 -10.14 -2.75
CA ARG A 181 16.95 -9.71 -3.61
C ARG A 181 15.66 -10.41 -3.20
N PRO A 182 14.57 -9.66 -2.93
CA PRO A 182 13.26 -10.26 -2.67
C PRO A 182 12.84 -11.17 -3.81
N ARG A 183 12.33 -12.35 -3.46
CA ARG A 183 11.74 -13.27 -4.43
C ARG A 183 10.48 -12.67 -5.00
N ALA A 184 10.29 -12.85 -6.30
CA ALA A 184 9.01 -12.55 -6.94
C ALA A 184 7.91 -13.39 -6.27
N VAL A 185 6.74 -12.78 -6.15
CA VAL A 185 5.53 -13.42 -5.62
C VAL A 185 4.50 -13.46 -6.73
N TYR A 186 3.83 -14.60 -6.82
CA TYR A 186 2.89 -14.93 -7.85
C TYR A 186 1.57 -15.32 -7.22
N LEU A 187 0.47 -14.94 -7.86
CA LEU A 187 -0.85 -15.49 -7.59
C LEU A 187 -1.00 -16.73 -8.47
N VAL A 188 -1.08 -17.89 -7.83
CA VAL A 188 -1.33 -19.17 -8.50
C VAL A 188 -2.75 -19.15 -9.04
N ASP A 189 -3.73 -19.02 -8.16
CA ASP A 189 -5.13 -18.85 -8.53
C ASP A 189 -5.93 -18.24 -7.36
N TYR A 190 -7.19 -17.91 -7.62
CA TYR A 190 -8.17 -17.46 -6.65
C TYR A 190 -9.55 -18.05 -6.97
N ALA A 191 -10.38 -18.18 -5.94
CA ALA A 191 -11.78 -18.56 -6.07
C ALA A 191 -12.63 -17.64 -5.18
N CYS A 192 -13.67 -17.06 -5.77
CA CYS A 192 -14.64 -16.26 -5.04
C CYS A 192 -15.84 -17.13 -4.68
N PHE A 193 -16.39 -16.91 -3.50
CA PHE A 193 -17.63 -17.52 -3.07
C PHE A 193 -18.78 -17.12 -4.00
N HIS A 194 -19.59 -18.08 -4.43
CA HIS A 194 -20.81 -17.81 -5.17
C HIS A 194 -21.89 -18.84 -4.87
N SER A 195 -23.14 -18.45 -5.12
CA SER A 195 -24.26 -19.38 -5.07
C SER A 195 -24.14 -20.36 -6.25
N SER A 196 -24.24 -21.65 -5.95
CA SER A 196 -24.38 -22.74 -6.94
C SER A 196 -25.66 -23.54 -6.63
N SER A 197 -26.09 -24.42 -7.54
CA SER A 197 -27.30 -25.25 -7.35
C SER A 197 -27.28 -26.06 -6.05
N ASN A 198 -26.10 -26.45 -5.58
CA ASN A 198 -25.90 -27.20 -4.34
C ASN A 198 -25.57 -26.30 -3.13
N ARG A 199 -25.42 -24.99 -3.33
CA ARG A 199 -25.11 -23.98 -2.30
C ARG A 199 -26.00 -22.74 -2.49
N PRO A 200 -27.33 -22.85 -2.35
CA PRO A 200 -28.22 -21.72 -2.54
C PRO A 200 -28.06 -20.71 -1.38
N LEU A 201 -27.61 -19.50 -1.69
CA LEU A 201 -27.74 -18.36 -0.77
C LEU A 201 -29.16 -17.82 -0.82
N GLY A 202 -29.63 -17.30 0.32
CA GLY A 202 -30.86 -16.52 0.37
C GLY A 202 -30.70 -15.20 -0.36
N ARG A 203 -31.11 -15.15 -1.63
CA ARG A 203 -31.38 -13.88 -2.32
C ARG A 203 -32.47 -13.14 -1.54
N ILE A 204 -32.21 -11.89 -1.17
CA ILE A 204 -33.20 -11.05 -0.48
C ILE A 204 -33.52 -9.85 -1.37
N PRO A 205 -34.67 -9.85 -2.08
CA PRO A 205 -35.15 -8.69 -2.82
C PRO A 205 -35.24 -7.46 -1.92
N MET A 206 -35.08 -6.26 -2.49
CA MET A 206 -35.16 -5.02 -1.71
C MET A 206 -36.50 -4.88 -0.97
N ALA A 207 -37.60 -5.31 -1.60
CA ALA A 207 -38.93 -5.29 -1.00
C ALA A 207 -39.01 -6.19 0.24
N SER A 208 -38.47 -7.41 0.17
CA SER A 208 -38.41 -8.33 1.31
C SER A 208 -37.55 -7.77 2.44
N PHE A 209 -36.40 -7.18 2.13
CA PHE A 209 -35.55 -6.52 3.13
C PHE A 209 -36.31 -5.42 3.88
N VAL A 210 -37.01 -4.55 3.15
CA VAL A 210 -37.80 -3.45 3.73
C VAL A 210 -38.93 -4.00 4.61
N GLU A 211 -39.60 -5.07 4.17
CA GLU A 211 -40.64 -5.71 4.97
C GLU A 211 -40.09 -6.34 6.24
N HIS A 212 -39.01 -7.10 6.16
CA HIS A 212 -38.37 -7.72 7.35
C HIS A 212 -37.92 -6.66 8.36
N THR A 213 -37.42 -5.52 7.87
CA THR A 213 -36.98 -4.41 8.72
C THR A 213 -38.14 -3.83 9.56
N LYS A 214 -39.36 -3.73 9.01
CA LYS A 214 -40.53 -3.23 9.75
C LYS A 214 -40.90 -4.09 10.96
N HIS A 215 -40.49 -5.36 10.96
CA HIS A 215 -40.71 -6.27 12.08
C HIS A 215 -39.66 -6.13 13.19
N THR A 216 -38.69 -5.23 13.05
CA THR A 216 -37.74 -4.90 14.13
C THR A 216 -38.32 -3.78 14.99
N PRO A 217 -38.76 -4.06 16.24
CA PRO A 217 -39.57 -3.11 17.02
C PRO A 217 -38.89 -1.78 17.32
N THR A 218 -37.57 -1.77 17.36
CA THR A 218 -36.75 -0.60 17.68
C THR A 218 -36.54 0.34 16.50
N ILE A 219 -36.79 -0.10 15.25
CA ILE A 219 -36.59 0.70 14.05
C ILE A 219 -37.90 1.41 13.69
N ASP A 220 -37.87 2.74 13.65
CA ASP A 220 -39.04 3.55 13.35
C ASP A 220 -39.37 3.64 11.83
N ASP A 221 -40.59 4.06 11.50
CA ASP A 221 -41.03 4.25 10.10
C ASP A 221 -40.15 5.24 9.31
N ARG A 222 -39.50 6.19 9.99
CA ARG A 222 -38.63 7.18 9.35
C ARG A 222 -37.33 6.53 8.88
N SER A 223 -36.78 5.63 9.69
CA SER A 223 -35.62 4.79 9.42
C SER A 223 -35.93 3.77 8.33
N VAL A 224 -37.10 3.13 8.36
CA VAL A 224 -37.55 2.24 7.28
C VAL A 224 -37.64 3.00 5.95
N ARG A 225 -38.28 4.19 5.92
CA ARG A 225 -38.34 5.04 4.71
C ARG A 225 -36.97 5.54 4.26
N PHE A 226 -36.04 5.73 5.19
CA PHE A 226 -34.66 6.10 4.88
C PHE A 226 -33.94 4.93 4.19
N MET A 227 -33.97 3.73 4.77
CA MET A 227 -33.35 2.53 4.19
C MET A 227 -33.95 2.15 2.85
N SER A 228 -35.27 2.24 2.68
CA SER A 228 -35.94 1.98 1.39
C SER A 228 -35.42 2.90 0.28
N ARG A 229 -35.31 4.21 0.54
CA ARG A 229 -34.75 5.18 -0.43
C ARG A 229 -33.26 4.96 -0.66
N LEU A 230 -32.52 4.57 0.36
CA LEU A 230 -31.10 4.27 0.26
C LEU A 230 -30.86 3.05 -0.65
N LEU A 231 -31.61 1.97 -0.46
CA LEU A 231 -31.53 0.76 -1.29
C LEU A 231 -31.77 1.06 -2.76
N GLN A 232 -32.84 1.81 -3.07
CA GLN A 232 -33.14 2.23 -4.44
C GLN A 232 -31.97 2.98 -5.10
N ARG A 233 -31.26 3.82 -4.33
CA ARG A 233 -30.17 4.67 -4.83
C ARG A 233 -28.77 4.05 -4.68
N SER A 234 -28.67 2.87 -4.07
CA SER A 234 -27.40 2.26 -3.67
C SER A 234 -26.58 1.72 -4.84
N GLY A 235 -27.23 1.44 -5.97
CA GLY A 235 -26.64 0.75 -7.12
C GLY A 235 -26.61 -0.78 -6.98
N LEU A 236 -27.16 -1.34 -5.91
CA LEU A 236 -27.34 -2.78 -5.74
C LEU A 236 -28.50 -3.27 -6.62
N GLY A 237 -28.40 -4.50 -7.10
CA GLY A 237 -29.47 -5.20 -7.81
C GLY A 237 -30.30 -6.12 -6.91
N GLU A 238 -31.42 -6.61 -7.45
CA GLU A 238 -32.37 -7.52 -6.79
C GLU A 238 -31.84 -8.95 -6.59
N GLU A 239 -30.64 -9.25 -7.09
CA GLU A 239 -29.98 -10.57 -6.98
C GLU A 239 -28.90 -10.63 -5.90
N THR A 240 -28.72 -9.54 -5.14
CA THR A 240 -27.76 -9.51 -4.03
C THR A 240 -28.19 -10.44 -2.88
N CYS A 241 -27.21 -10.98 -2.17
CA CYS A 241 -27.43 -12.02 -1.15
C CYS A 241 -27.02 -11.52 0.25
N LEU A 242 -27.83 -11.86 1.24
CA LEU A 242 -27.58 -11.61 2.66
C LEU A 242 -27.39 -12.94 3.40
N PRO A 243 -26.88 -12.93 4.65
CA PRO A 243 -26.71 -14.15 5.42
C PRO A 243 -28.05 -14.86 5.62
N ALA A 244 -28.02 -16.18 5.82
CA ALA A 244 -29.22 -16.98 6.04
C ALA A 244 -30.12 -16.40 7.15
N ALA A 245 -29.52 -15.89 8.23
CA ALA A 245 -30.18 -15.21 9.34
C ALA A 245 -31.16 -14.09 8.90
N HIS A 246 -30.87 -13.38 7.80
CA HIS A 246 -31.70 -12.27 7.33
C HIS A 246 -32.98 -12.70 6.61
N ASN A 247 -33.16 -14.01 6.35
CA ASN A 247 -34.39 -14.55 5.77
C ASN A 247 -35.46 -14.83 6.84
N TYR A 248 -35.10 -14.80 8.12
CA TYR A 248 -36.03 -15.01 9.23
C TYR A 248 -36.57 -13.68 9.73
N VAL A 249 -37.79 -13.71 10.27
CA VAL A 249 -38.49 -12.54 10.81
C VAL A 249 -38.90 -12.83 12.25
N PRO A 250 -38.53 -11.98 13.23
CA PRO A 250 -37.74 -10.76 13.06
C PRO A 250 -36.22 -11.05 12.94
N THR A 251 -35.54 -10.41 11.98
CA THR A 251 -34.14 -10.70 11.61
C THR A 251 -33.16 -10.68 12.78
N HIS A 252 -33.27 -9.66 13.64
CA HIS A 252 -32.31 -9.41 14.71
C HIS A 252 -32.21 -10.56 15.74
N GLU A 253 -33.28 -11.33 15.94
CA GLU A 253 -33.27 -12.50 16.85
C GLU A 253 -32.39 -13.65 16.32
N TYR A 254 -32.17 -13.70 15.01
CA TYR A 254 -31.35 -14.73 14.34
C TYR A 254 -29.91 -14.28 14.11
N CYS A 255 -29.54 -13.06 14.48
CA CYS A 255 -28.17 -12.53 14.40
C CYS A 255 -27.28 -13.06 15.55
N THR A 256 -27.29 -14.37 15.77
CA THR A 256 -26.56 -15.05 16.85
C THR A 256 -25.11 -15.35 16.46
N LEU A 257 -24.27 -15.65 17.45
CA LEU A 257 -22.89 -16.10 17.22
C LEU A 257 -22.83 -17.40 16.40
N ASP A 258 -23.78 -18.32 16.58
CA ASP A 258 -23.79 -19.58 15.84
C ASP A 258 -24.15 -19.36 14.37
N ASN A 259 -25.10 -18.47 14.08
CA ASN A 259 -25.41 -18.10 12.70
C ASN A 259 -24.27 -17.31 12.05
N ALA A 260 -23.52 -16.50 12.82
CA ALA A 260 -22.31 -15.84 12.34
C ALA A 260 -21.21 -16.85 11.98
N ARG A 261 -21.00 -17.89 12.79
CA ARG A 261 -20.09 -19.01 12.46
C ARG A 261 -20.56 -19.75 11.21
N ALA A 262 -21.84 -20.08 11.12
CA ALA A 262 -22.40 -20.76 9.95
C ALA A 262 -22.24 -19.94 8.66
N GLU A 263 -22.44 -18.62 8.70
CA GLU A 263 -22.14 -17.72 7.58
C GLU A 263 -20.67 -17.80 7.19
N PHE A 264 -19.76 -17.65 8.15
CA PHE A 264 -18.32 -17.71 7.91
C PHE A 264 -17.90 -19.04 7.27
N GLU A 265 -18.31 -20.16 7.85
CA GLU A 265 -17.98 -21.50 7.38
C GLU A 265 -18.51 -21.75 5.96
N LEU A 266 -19.76 -21.39 5.70
CA LEU A 266 -20.36 -21.54 4.36
C LEU A 266 -19.52 -20.80 3.31
N VAL A 267 -19.19 -19.53 3.58
CA VAL A 267 -18.49 -18.66 2.62
C VAL A 267 -17.06 -19.13 2.41
N ILE A 268 -16.32 -19.32 3.51
CA ILE A 268 -14.89 -19.56 3.45
C ILE A 268 -14.55 -20.98 3.05
N PHE A 269 -15.26 -21.98 3.56
CA PHE A 269 -14.99 -23.37 3.16
C PHE A 269 -15.32 -23.56 1.68
N SER A 270 -16.43 -22.98 1.21
CA SER A 270 -16.76 -23.00 -0.22
C SER A 270 -15.65 -22.40 -1.09
N ALA A 271 -15.15 -21.20 -0.74
CA ALA A 271 -14.09 -20.55 -1.52
C ALA A 271 -12.76 -21.30 -1.47
N ILE A 272 -12.39 -21.88 -0.31
CA ILE A 272 -11.16 -22.68 -0.19
C ILE A 272 -11.30 -23.99 -0.96
N ASP A 273 -12.43 -24.69 -0.83
CA ASP A 273 -12.68 -25.96 -1.53
C ASP A 273 -12.59 -25.76 -3.05
N ASP A 274 -13.24 -24.72 -3.58
CA ASP A 274 -13.20 -24.41 -5.01
C ASP A 274 -11.77 -24.06 -5.47
N LEU A 275 -10.99 -23.33 -4.65
CA LEU A 275 -9.59 -23.00 -4.94
C LEU A 275 -8.67 -24.23 -4.92
N LEU A 276 -8.80 -25.09 -3.92
CA LEU A 276 -7.97 -26.29 -3.79
C LEU A 276 -8.31 -27.30 -4.88
N ALA A 277 -9.59 -27.46 -5.22
CA ALA A 277 -10.03 -28.27 -6.35
C ALA A 277 -9.46 -27.74 -7.68
N LYS A 278 -9.50 -26.42 -7.88
CA LYS A 278 -8.99 -25.77 -9.10
C LYS A 278 -7.47 -25.86 -9.25
N THR A 279 -6.73 -25.78 -8.16
CA THR A 279 -5.25 -25.75 -8.18
C THR A 279 -4.60 -27.12 -7.97
N GLY A 280 -5.32 -28.09 -7.39
CA GLY A 280 -4.79 -29.39 -7.00
C GLY A 280 -3.75 -29.32 -5.87
N VAL A 281 -3.63 -28.19 -5.19
CA VAL A 281 -2.65 -27.99 -4.11
C VAL A 281 -3.15 -28.69 -2.85
N ALA A 282 -2.32 -29.59 -2.32
CA ALA A 282 -2.62 -30.26 -1.06
C ALA A 282 -2.57 -29.26 0.12
N PRO A 283 -3.46 -29.40 1.14
CA PRO A 283 -3.42 -28.57 2.35
C PRO A 283 -2.03 -28.52 3.02
N ASP A 284 -1.28 -29.62 3.00
CA ASP A 284 0.08 -29.71 3.55
C ASP A 284 1.13 -28.80 2.86
N ALA A 285 0.87 -28.35 1.64
CA ALA A 285 1.75 -27.45 0.91
C ALA A 285 1.58 -25.96 1.33
N ILE A 286 0.54 -25.66 2.12
CA ILE A 286 0.23 -24.32 2.59
C ILE A 286 1.07 -24.04 3.85
N GLY A 287 2.06 -23.15 3.72
CA GLY A 287 2.97 -22.77 4.80
C GLY A 287 2.55 -21.52 5.57
N ALA A 288 1.62 -20.73 5.04
CA ALA A 288 1.06 -19.56 5.71
C ALA A 288 -0.42 -19.37 5.39
N LEU A 289 -1.16 -18.84 6.35
CA LEU A 289 -2.56 -18.46 6.23
C LEU A 289 -2.74 -17.01 6.69
N VAL A 290 -3.23 -16.15 5.81
CA VAL A 290 -3.60 -14.77 6.17
C VAL A 290 -5.07 -14.59 5.93
N LEU A 291 -5.84 -14.50 7.01
CA LEU A 291 -7.27 -14.24 6.94
C LEU A 291 -7.56 -12.80 7.34
N ASN A 292 -8.54 -12.18 6.69
CA ASN A 292 -9.15 -10.94 7.17
C ASN A 292 -10.67 -11.05 7.22
N CYS A 293 -11.22 -10.62 8.35
CA CYS A 293 -12.63 -10.44 8.65
C CYS A 293 -12.70 -9.36 9.74
N SER A 294 -13.35 -8.24 9.46
CA SER A 294 -13.18 -7.05 10.29
C SER A 294 -14.04 -7.08 11.54
N LEU A 295 -15.30 -7.51 11.40
CA LEU A 295 -16.35 -7.29 12.39
C LEU A 295 -16.77 -8.55 13.15
N PHE A 296 -16.34 -9.73 12.71
CA PHE A 296 -16.56 -10.97 13.45
C PHE A 296 -15.22 -11.57 13.88
N CYS A 297 -14.97 -11.54 15.19
CA CYS A 297 -13.70 -11.95 15.80
C CYS A 297 -13.94 -12.87 17.01
N PRO A 298 -14.43 -14.10 16.80
CA PRO A 298 -14.70 -15.04 17.89
C PRO A 298 -13.41 -15.56 18.55
N THR A 299 -13.58 -16.24 19.68
CA THR A 299 -12.56 -17.11 20.28
C THR A 299 -13.09 -18.56 20.25
N PRO A 300 -12.34 -19.54 19.70
CA PRO A 300 -11.06 -19.41 18.99
C PRO A 300 -11.17 -18.58 17.70
N SER A 301 -10.03 -18.15 17.15
CA SER A 301 -10.01 -17.23 16.01
C SER A 301 -10.46 -17.91 14.72
N LEU A 302 -10.83 -17.13 13.71
CA LEU A 302 -11.32 -17.66 12.44
C LEU A 302 -10.26 -18.44 11.66
N VAL A 303 -8.97 -18.12 11.85
CA VAL A 303 -7.89 -18.92 11.27
C VAL A 303 -7.80 -20.31 11.90
N ASP A 304 -8.11 -20.44 13.19
CA ASP A 304 -8.08 -21.73 13.89
C ASP A 304 -9.16 -22.67 13.37
N ILE A 305 -10.33 -22.12 13.01
CA ILE A 305 -11.42 -22.86 12.37
C ILE A 305 -10.95 -23.46 11.03
N ILE A 306 -10.23 -22.68 10.20
CA ILE A 306 -9.69 -23.15 8.92
C ILE A 306 -8.60 -24.20 9.14
N VAL A 307 -7.65 -23.94 10.05
CA VAL A 307 -6.56 -24.86 10.37
C VAL A 307 -7.11 -26.21 10.83
N ASN A 308 -8.13 -26.21 11.68
CA ASN A 308 -8.80 -27.41 12.14
C ASN A 308 -9.55 -28.13 10.99
N LYS A 309 -10.36 -27.41 10.21
CA LYS A 309 -11.17 -27.97 9.12
C LYS A 309 -10.34 -28.69 8.06
N TYR A 310 -9.23 -28.08 7.66
CA TYR A 310 -8.37 -28.57 6.58
C TYR A 310 -7.16 -29.37 7.08
N ASN A 311 -7.08 -29.62 8.38
CA ASN A 311 -5.95 -30.29 9.03
C ASN A 311 -4.60 -29.71 8.57
N LEU A 312 -4.48 -28.37 8.58
CA LEU A 312 -3.26 -27.70 8.16
C LEU A 312 -2.11 -28.04 9.11
N ARG A 313 -0.88 -27.92 8.61
CA ARG A 313 0.33 -28.29 9.35
C ARG A 313 0.42 -27.62 10.72
N GLY A 314 0.94 -28.35 11.70
CA GLY A 314 1.14 -27.84 13.06
C GLY A 314 2.13 -26.68 13.19
N ASP A 315 2.96 -26.41 12.16
CA ASP A 315 3.89 -25.29 12.09
C ASP A 315 3.43 -24.15 11.17
N ILE A 316 2.14 -24.12 10.79
CA ILE A 316 1.58 -23.09 9.91
C ILE A 316 1.72 -21.68 10.52
N ARG A 317 2.10 -20.72 9.68
CA ARG A 317 2.12 -19.30 10.05
C ARG A 317 0.78 -18.65 9.77
N SER A 318 -0.10 -18.58 10.76
CA SER A 318 -1.44 -18.00 10.63
C SER A 318 -1.52 -16.58 11.19
N ILE A 319 -2.29 -15.70 10.53
CA ILE A 319 -2.66 -14.36 11.01
C ILE A 319 -4.13 -14.10 10.74
N ASN A 320 -4.84 -13.61 11.75
CA ASN A 320 -6.21 -13.09 11.65
C ASN A 320 -6.20 -11.55 11.72
N LEU A 321 -6.56 -10.88 10.63
CA LEU A 321 -6.65 -9.41 10.54
C LEU A 321 -8.09 -8.95 10.79
N SER A 322 -8.26 -8.06 11.76
CA SER A 322 -9.55 -7.51 12.18
C SER A 322 -9.53 -5.98 12.22
N GLY A 323 -10.70 -5.34 12.16
CA GLY A 323 -10.85 -3.89 12.27
C GLY A 323 -10.16 -3.05 11.17
N MET A 324 -9.75 -3.66 10.06
CA MET A 324 -9.07 -2.97 8.95
C MET A 324 -10.01 -2.51 7.82
N GLY A 325 -11.23 -3.06 7.78
CA GLY A 325 -12.28 -2.69 6.82
C GLY A 325 -12.02 -3.18 5.40
N CYS A 326 -12.71 -2.56 4.42
CA CYS A 326 -12.83 -3.10 3.08
C CYS A 326 -11.55 -3.15 2.22
N SER A 327 -10.43 -2.57 2.67
CA SER A 327 -9.14 -2.68 1.99
C SER A 327 -8.23 -3.77 2.57
N ALA A 328 -8.71 -4.52 3.57
CA ALA A 328 -7.94 -5.54 4.27
C ALA A 328 -7.46 -6.68 3.35
N GLY A 329 -8.19 -7.01 2.28
CA GLY A 329 -7.76 -8.03 1.30
C GLY A 329 -6.45 -7.66 0.61
N LEU A 330 -6.24 -6.36 0.31
CA LEU A 330 -5.00 -5.85 -0.27
C LEU A 330 -3.85 -5.85 0.74
N ILE A 331 -4.15 -5.55 2.00
CA ILE A 331 -3.19 -5.65 3.11
C ILE A 331 -2.76 -7.12 3.29
N ALA A 332 -3.71 -8.04 3.24
CA ALA A 332 -3.48 -9.48 3.37
C ALA A 332 -2.56 -10.02 2.27
N ALA A 333 -2.75 -9.60 1.01
CA ALA A 333 -1.84 -9.93 -0.08
C ALA A 333 -0.41 -9.42 0.18
N GLY A 334 -0.26 -8.21 0.71
CA GLY A 334 1.03 -7.65 1.12
C GLY A 334 1.70 -8.42 2.27
N LEU A 335 0.91 -8.90 3.23
CA LEU A 335 1.41 -9.71 4.34
C LEU A 335 1.83 -11.10 3.89
N ALA A 336 1.02 -11.76 3.05
CA ALA A 336 1.36 -13.04 2.43
C ALA A 336 2.65 -12.94 1.61
N ARG A 337 2.83 -11.85 0.84
CA ARG A 337 4.10 -11.56 0.14
C ARG A 337 5.29 -11.57 1.11
N ASN A 338 5.16 -10.96 2.29
CA ASN A 338 6.22 -10.89 3.28
C ASN A 338 6.50 -12.27 3.91
N PHE A 339 5.47 -13.06 4.21
CA PHE A 339 5.64 -14.44 4.68
C PHE A 339 6.35 -15.31 3.65
N LEU A 340 5.99 -15.19 2.38
CA LEU A 340 6.62 -15.93 1.29
C LEU A 340 8.13 -15.62 1.16
N GLN A 341 8.61 -14.45 1.62
CA GLN A 341 10.04 -14.15 1.63
C GLN A 341 10.84 -14.97 2.63
N VAL A 342 10.21 -15.46 3.70
CA VAL A 342 10.85 -16.20 4.80
C VAL A 342 10.48 -17.69 4.82
N LEU A 343 9.50 -18.11 4.01
CA LEU A 343 9.15 -19.51 3.82
C LEU A 343 10.06 -20.19 2.77
N PRO A 344 10.18 -21.53 2.77
CA PRO A 344 10.92 -22.26 1.74
C PRO A 344 10.48 -21.90 0.31
N ARG A 345 11.38 -22.09 -0.66
CA ARG A 345 11.03 -21.86 -2.08
C ARG A 345 9.90 -22.78 -2.50
N GLY A 346 8.89 -22.23 -3.17
CA GLY A 346 7.72 -22.97 -3.64
C GLY A 346 6.62 -23.15 -2.60
N ALA A 347 6.84 -22.75 -1.33
CA ALA A 347 5.79 -22.72 -0.33
C ALA A 347 4.61 -21.84 -0.80
N CYS A 348 3.40 -22.24 -0.42
CA CYS A 348 2.20 -21.49 -0.72
C CYS A 348 1.71 -20.72 0.52
N ALA A 349 1.14 -19.54 0.28
CA ALA A 349 0.44 -18.75 1.28
C ALA A 349 -1.02 -18.61 0.85
N LEU A 350 -1.94 -19.04 1.70
CA LEU A 350 -3.37 -18.91 1.51
C LEU A 350 -3.83 -17.56 2.07
N VAL A 351 -4.42 -16.72 1.22
CA VAL A 351 -5.05 -15.45 1.61
C VAL A 351 -6.55 -15.63 1.55
N VAL A 352 -7.23 -15.36 2.66
CA VAL A 352 -8.68 -15.47 2.78
C VAL A 352 -9.25 -14.12 3.17
N SER A 353 -10.25 -13.64 2.43
CA SER A 353 -10.92 -12.36 2.73
C SER A 353 -12.42 -12.55 2.72
N THR A 354 -13.09 -12.14 3.79
CA THR A 354 -14.56 -12.11 3.90
C THR A 354 -14.97 -11.07 4.92
N GLU A 355 -16.27 -10.81 5.02
CA GLU A 355 -16.86 -10.06 6.11
C GLU A 355 -18.11 -10.81 6.56
N THR A 356 -18.08 -11.34 7.77
CA THR A 356 -19.25 -11.97 8.38
C THR A 356 -20.14 -10.87 8.94
N ILE A 357 -21.27 -10.62 8.28
CA ILE A 357 -22.12 -9.47 8.58
C ILE A 357 -23.30 -9.82 9.51
N THR A 358 -23.59 -11.09 9.74
CA THR A 358 -24.65 -11.55 10.66
C THR A 358 -24.64 -10.84 12.03
N PRO A 359 -23.51 -10.73 12.76
CA PRO A 359 -23.54 -10.15 14.10
C PRO A 359 -23.62 -8.61 14.12
N ASN A 360 -23.61 -7.96 12.95
CA ASN A 360 -23.51 -6.51 12.82
C ASN A 360 -24.78 -5.86 12.28
N TYR A 361 -25.93 -6.53 12.40
CA TYR A 361 -27.23 -5.96 12.05
C TYR A 361 -27.61 -4.88 13.07
N TYR A 362 -27.50 -3.62 12.68
CA TYR A 362 -27.82 -2.50 13.56
C TYR A 362 -29.34 -2.35 13.72
N VAL A 363 -29.80 -2.25 14.97
CA VAL A 363 -31.23 -2.21 15.33
C VAL A 363 -31.74 -0.85 15.80
N GLY A 364 -30.87 0.18 15.85
CA GLY A 364 -31.25 1.53 16.25
C GLY A 364 -31.72 2.41 15.08
N ASN A 365 -31.75 3.73 15.29
CA ASN A 365 -32.29 4.69 14.33
C ASN A 365 -31.27 5.70 13.79
N GLU A 366 -30.00 5.57 14.17
CA GLU A 366 -28.95 6.45 13.66
C GLU A 366 -28.67 6.17 12.19
N ARG A 367 -28.95 7.17 11.33
CA ARG A 367 -28.85 7.01 9.88
C ARG A 367 -27.46 6.55 9.44
N ALA A 368 -26.41 7.09 10.06
CA ALA A 368 -25.04 6.74 9.72
C ALA A 368 -24.72 5.26 9.98
N MET A 369 -25.40 4.63 10.94
CA MET A 369 -25.27 3.21 11.30
C MET A 369 -26.26 2.31 10.55
N LEU A 370 -27.35 2.86 10.00
CA LEU A 370 -28.28 2.14 9.11
C LEU A 370 -27.75 1.96 7.67
N LEU A 371 -26.77 2.78 7.24
CA LEU A 371 -26.15 2.63 5.92
C LEU A 371 -25.56 1.22 5.69
N PRO A 372 -24.71 0.69 6.59
CA PRO A 372 -24.16 -0.65 6.49
C PRO A 372 -25.19 -1.75 6.25
N ASN A 373 -26.33 -1.74 6.98
CA ASN A 373 -27.41 -2.72 6.80
C ASN A 373 -27.90 -2.78 5.34
N CYS A 374 -27.91 -1.65 4.64
CA CYS A 374 -28.37 -1.58 3.26
C CYS A 374 -27.30 -2.00 2.24
N LEU A 375 -26.02 -1.69 2.50
CA LEU A 375 -24.93 -1.78 1.52
C LEU A 375 -24.23 -3.13 1.50
N PHE A 376 -23.95 -3.69 2.68
CA PHE A 376 -23.11 -4.88 2.79
C PHE A 376 -23.88 -6.14 2.39
N ARG A 377 -23.16 -7.05 1.73
CA ARG A 377 -23.69 -8.32 1.24
C ARG A 377 -22.66 -9.41 1.49
N VAL A 378 -23.14 -10.65 1.49
CA VAL A 378 -22.27 -11.81 1.74
C VAL A 378 -21.33 -12.02 0.56
N GLY A 379 -20.06 -12.21 0.85
CA GLY A 379 -19.06 -12.60 -0.13
C GLY A 379 -17.75 -13.02 0.53
N GLY A 380 -16.91 -13.66 -0.26
CA GLY A 380 -15.62 -14.11 0.21
C GLY A 380 -14.74 -14.58 -0.92
N VAL A 381 -13.45 -14.66 -0.64
CA VAL A 381 -12.45 -15.11 -1.60
C VAL A 381 -11.33 -15.86 -0.88
N ALA A 382 -10.86 -16.91 -1.53
CA ALA A 382 -9.59 -17.55 -1.22
C ALA A 382 -8.63 -17.32 -2.39
N ALA A 383 -7.38 -16.96 -2.10
CA ALA A 383 -6.33 -16.74 -3.09
C ALA A 383 -5.04 -17.42 -2.65
N LEU A 384 -4.40 -18.14 -3.58
CA LEU A 384 -3.17 -18.87 -3.31
C LEU A 384 -1.97 -18.15 -3.92
N LEU A 385 -1.03 -17.72 -3.08
CA LEU A 385 0.20 -17.05 -3.52
C LEU A 385 1.42 -17.96 -3.32
N SER A 386 2.41 -17.86 -4.20
CA SER A 386 3.66 -18.62 -4.11
C SER A 386 4.87 -17.80 -4.59
N THR A 387 6.08 -18.22 -4.25
CA THR A 387 7.31 -17.72 -4.91
C THR A 387 7.66 -18.49 -6.19
N SER A 388 6.92 -19.56 -6.49
CA SER A 388 7.09 -20.31 -7.73
C SER A 388 6.25 -19.69 -8.85
N PRO A 389 6.79 -19.51 -10.06
CA PRO A 389 6.01 -19.10 -11.22
C PRO A 389 5.22 -20.26 -11.86
N VAL A 390 5.42 -21.50 -11.38
CA VAL A 390 4.74 -22.69 -11.94
C VAL A 390 3.23 -22.55 -11.72
N ASN A 391 2.46 -22.67 -12.80
CA ASN A 391 1.00 -22.52 -12.83
C ASN A 391 0.50 -21.16 -12.30
N ALA A 392 1.36 -20.14 -12.30
CA ALA A 392 0.99 -18.80 -11.86
C ALA A 392 0.17 -18.05 -12.91
N ARG A 393 -0.96 -17.48 -12.50
CA ARG A 393 -1.80 -16.63 -13.35
C ARG A 393 -1.35 -15.18 -13.35
N PHE A 394 -0.90 -14.66 -12.21
CA PHE A 394 -0.47 -13.27 -12.08
C PHE A 394 0.84 -13.12 -11.29
N ARG A 395 1.60 -12.08 -11.61
CA ARG A 395 2.77 -11.64 -10.85
C ARG A 395 2.41 -10.42 -10.01
N LEU A 396 2.78 -10.45 -8.73
CA LEU A 396 2.67 -9.28 -7.87
C LEU A 396 3.78 -8.29 -8.19
N LYS A 397 3.41 -7.07 -8.60
CA LYS A 397 4.37 -5.99 -8.95
C LYS A 397 4.58 -5.05 -7.79
N HIS A 398 3.49 -4.44 -7.30
CA HIS A 398 3.55 -3.42 -6.27
C HIS A 398 2.44 -3.62 -5.24
N VAL A 399 2.76 -3.28 -3.99
CA VAL A 399 1.80 -3.16 -2.89
C VAL A 399 2.11 -1.82 -2.24
N VAL A 400 1.16 -0.90 -2.29
CA VAL A 400 1.28 0.46 -1.75
C VAL A 400 0.21 0.63 -0.68
N ARG A 401 0.62 1.10 0.50
CA ARG A 401 -0.26 1.32 1.63
C ARG A 401 -0.11 2.76 2.10
N THR A 402 -1.21 3.50 2.15
CA THR A 402 -1.23 4.83 2.75
C THR A 402 -2.23 4.88 3.89
N PHE A 403 -1.87 5.65 4.92
CA PHE A 403 -2.64 5.83 6.14
C PHE A 403 -2.72 7.31 6.47
N THR A 404 -3.94 7.86 6.54
CA THR A 404 -4.16 9.29 6.76
C THR A 404 -4.67 9.60 8.17
N GLY A 405 -5.16 8.60 8.91
CA GLY A 405 -5.67 8.79 10.26
C GLY A 405 -4.66 9.27 11.31
N ALA A 406 -3.36 9.23 11.03
CA ALA A 406 -2.34 9.77 11.94
C ALA A 406 -2.40 11.29 12.07
N ASN A 407 -2.82 11.99 11.00
CA ASN A 407 -2.74 13.45 10.90
C ASN A 407 -4.10 14.12 10.72
N ASP A 408 -5.18 13.32 10.67
CA ASP A 408 -6.55 13.78 10.43
C ASP A 408 -7.51 12.96 11.31
N ASP A 409 -7.98 13.57 12.40
CA ASP A 409 -8.95 12.93 13.31
C ASP A 409 -10.27 12.62 12.58
N GLY A 410 -10.65 13.44 11.61
CA GLY A 410 -11.80 13.18 10.75
C GLY A 410 -11.63 11.91 9.91
N ALA A 411 -10.39 11.61 9.48
CA ALA A 411 -10.05 10.37 8.81
C ALA A 411 -10.06 9.16 9.77
N TYR A 412 -9.53 9.33 10.97
CA TYR A 412 -9.56 8.29 12.00
C TYR A 412 -10.99 7.88 12.38
N ARG A 413 -11.86 8.86 12.68
CA ARG A 413 -13.27 8.67 13.05
C ARG A 413 -14.22 8.46 11.86
N CYS A 414 -13.69 8.32 10.64
CA CYS A 414 -14.50 8.30 9.42
C CYS A 414 -15.41 7.07 9.32
N VAL A 415 -14.88 5.91 9.71
CA VAL A 415 -15.59 4.63 9.78
C VAL A 415 -15.25 4.05 11.14
N PHE A 416 -16.23 4.03 12.04
CA PHE A 416 -16.01 3.73 13.44
C PHE A 416 -17.11 2.81 13.98
N GLN A 417 -16.74 1.84 14.82
CA GLN A 417 -17.70 1.01 15.54
C GLN A 417 -17.96 1.66 16.90
N GLU A 418 -19.22 1.98 17.18
CA GLU A 418 -19.63 2.62 18.43
C GLU A 418 -21.07 2.26 18.79
N GLU A 419 -21.43 2.54 20.04
CA GLU A 419 -22.80 2.45 20.52
C GLU A 419 -23.53 3.76 20.22
N ASP A 420 -24.82 3.66 19.87
CA ASP A 420 -25.71 4.81 19.85
C ASP A 420 -26.15 5.22 21.27
N ASP A 421 -26.93 6.30 21.38
CA ASP A 421 -27.42 6.81 22.67
C ASP A 421 -28.31 5.82 23.45
N GLN A 422 -28.76 4.73 22.81
CA GLN A 422 -29.56 3.67 23.41
C GLN A 422 -28.74 2.39 23.67
N GLY A 423 -27.42 2.42 23.46
CA GLY A 423 -26.53 1.28 23.66
C GLY A 423 -26.53 0.27 22.52
N ASN A 424 -27.16 0.55 21.37
CA ASN A 424 -27.11 -0.34 20.22
C ASN A 424 -25.78 -0.13 19.48
N VAL A 425 -24.99 -1.20 19.37
CA VAL A 425 -23.72 -1.18 18.63
C VAL A 425 -23.99 -1.11 17.12
N GLY A 426 -23.32 -0.18 16.44
CA GLY A 426 -23.37 -0.04 14.99
C GLY A 426 -22.04 0.42 14.38
N ILE A 427 -21.98 0.41 13.06
CA ILE A 427 -20.85 0.96 12.31
C ILE A 427 -21.23 2.33 11.76
N ASN A 428 -20.71 3.38 12.36
CA ASN A 428 -20.94 4.75 11.92
C ASN A 428 -20.12 5.06 10.66
N LEU A 429 -20.82 5.37 9.57
CA LEU A 429 -20.23 5.93 8.36
C LEU A 429 -20.40 7.46 8.34
N SER A 430 -19.29 8.17 8.57
CA SER A 430 -19.29 9.63 8.63
C SER A 430 -19.75 10.27 7.31
N LYS A 431 -20.46 11.39 7.40
CA LYS A 431 -20.85 12.20 6.22
C LYS A 431 -19.64 12.73 5.43
N ASN A 432 -18.47 12.82 6.08
CA ASN A 432 -17.22 13.26 5.47
C ASN A 432 -16.49 12.14 4.72
N LEU A 433 -17.05 10.93 4.64
CA LEU A 433 -16.43 9.76 4.01
C LEU A 433 -15.87 10.06 2.62
N MET A 434 -16.62 10.78 1.80
CA MET A 434 -16.20 11.11 0.44
C MET A 434 -15.01 12.08 0.41
N VAL A 435 -14.97 13.05 1.33
CA VAL A 435 -13.85 13.99 1.43
C VAL A 435 -12.59 13.26 1.86
N VAL A 436 -12.69 12.45 2.92
CA VAL A 436 -11.58 11.66 3.47
C VAL A 436 -11.07 10.63 2.45
N ALA A 437 -11.96 9.92 1.76
CA ALA A 437 -11.62 9.01 0.67
C ALA A 437 -10.85 9.74 -0.44
N GLY A 438 -11.32 10.93 -0.80
CA GLY A 438 -10.69 11.77 -1.79
C GLY A 438 -9.27 12.22 -1.42
N SER A 439 -9.01 12.56 -0.16
CA SER A 439 -7.66 12.94 0.32
C SER A 439 -6.73 11.73 0.40
N SER A 440 -7.26 10.60 0.86
CA SER A 440 -6.47 9.37 1.03
C SER A 440 -6.10 8.72 -0.31
N LEU A 441 -6.98 8.85 -1.31
CA LEU A 441 -6.68 8.55 -2.70
C LEU A 441 -5.51 9.39 -3.22
N GLN A 442 -5.53 10.70 -2.97
CA GLN A 442 -4.46 11.59 -3.42
C GLN A 442 -3.11 11.19 -2.81
N ALA A 443 -3.09 10.84 -1.52
CA ALA A 443 -1.90 10.31 -0.88
C ALA A 443 -1.43 9.00 -1.54
N ASN A 444 -2.36 8.07 -1.82
CA ASN A 444 -2.04 6.79 -2.45
C ASN A 444 -1.49 6.97 -3.89
N ILE A 445 -2.13 7.79 -4.71
CA ILE A 445 -1.70 8.14 -6.07
C ILE A 445 -0.29 8.74 -6.09
N THR A 446 0.02 9.59 -5.10
CA THR A 446 1.35 10.20 -4.98
C THR A 446 2.44 9.15 -4.76
N GLU A 447 2.12 8.09 -4.00
CA GLU A 447 3.05 6.98 -3.73
C GLU A 447 3.13 5.96 -4.88
N ILE A 448 2.00 5.61 -5.50
CA ILE A 448 1.98 4.61 -6.58
C ILE A 448 2.45 5.17 -7.92
N GLY A 449 2.21 6.45 -8.20
CA GLY A 449 2.49 7.07 -9.50
C GLY A 449 3.93 6.84 -9.99
N PRO A 450 4.97 7.16 -9.20
CA PRO A 450 6.36 6.94 -9.58
C PRO A 450 6.74 5.47 -9.85
N LEU A 451 5.96 4.52 -9.32
CA LEU A 451 6.23 3.09 -9.47
C LEU A 451 5.65 2.50 -10.77
N VAL A 452 4.60 3.13 -11.31
CA VAL A 452 3.77 2.52 -12.37
C VAL A 452 3.65 3.38 -13.63
N LEU A 453 3.71 4.70 -13.50
CA LEU A 453 3.52 5.62 -14.62
C LEU A 453 4.76 5.65 -15.53
N PRO A 454 4.58 5.78 -16.85
CA PRO A 454 5.68 6.04 -17.77
C PRO A 454 6.45 7.31 -17.42
N ALA A 455 7.73 7.38 -17.80
CA ALA A 455 8.59 8.54 -17.54
C ALA A 455 8.02 9.86 -18.12
N SER A 456 7.29 9.79 -19.24
CA SER A 456 6.61 10.95 -19.84
C SER A 456 5.55 11.54 -18.92
N GLU A 457 4.69 10.71 -18.34
CA GLU A 457 3.65 11.10 -17.39
C GLU A 457 4.25 11.64 -16.10
N GLN A 458 5.31 11.00 -15.60
CA GLN A 458 6.04 11.46 -14.43
C GLN A 458 6.65 12.85 -14.66
N LEU A 459 7.25 13.09 -15.84
CA LEU A 459 7.81 14.39 -16.18
C LEU A 459 6.73 15.47 -16.26
N LEU A 460 5.60 15.20 -16.89
CA LEU A 460 4.46 16.13 -16.95
C LEU A 460 3.93 16.48 -15.56
N PHE A 461 3.82 15.48 -14.68
CA PHE A 461 3.40 15.70 -13.30
C PHE A 461 4.40 16.59 -12.53
N VAL A 462 5.70 16.32 -12.66
CA VAL A 462 6.76 17.12 -12.03
C VAL A 462 6.78 18.56 -12.59
N LEU A 463 6.67 18.72 -13.90
CA LEU A 463 6.62 20.04 -14.55
C LEU A 463 5.38 20.82 -14.10
N SER A 464 4.21 20.19 -14.02
CA SER A 464 2.99 20.81 -13.47
C SER A 464 3.17 21.24 -12.02
N PHE A 465 3.82 20.40 -11.20
CA PHE A 465 4.12 20.71 -9.82
C PHE A 465 5.07 21.93 -9.69
N ILE A 466 6.12 21.99 -10.50
CA ILE A 466 7.06 23.12 -10.55
C ILE A 466 6.33 24.38 -11.04
N ALA A 467 5.56 24.28 -12.12
CA ALA A 467 4.79 25.38 -12.68
C ALA A 467 3.84 25.97 -11.64
N ARG A 468 3.13 25.15 -10.85
CA ARG A 468 2.29 25.62 -9.73
C ARG A 468 3.09 26.37 -8.67
N LYS A 469 4.30 25.92 -8.39
CA LYS A 469 5.15 26.54 -7.36
C LYS A 469 5.72 27.88 -7.82
N VAL A 470 5.98 28.03 -9.12
CA VAL A 470 6.61 29.23 -9.72
C VAL A 470 5.57 30.25 -10.19
N LEU A 471 4.49 29.82 -10.85
CA LEU A 471 3.46 30.67 -11.46
C LEU A 471 2.23 30.87 -10.56
N GLY A 472 2.28 30.37 -9.32
CA GLY A 472 1.21 30.50 -8.33
C GLY A 472 0.13 29.41 -8.39
N ALA A 473 -0.68 29.35 -7.32
CA ALA A 473 -1.65 28.28 -7.06
C ALA A 473 -2.84 28.18 -8.05
N HIS A 474 -2.94 29.09 -9.03
CA HIS A 474 -4.04 29.19 -9.99
C HIS A 474 -4.01 28.13 -11.11
N ILE A 475 -2.90 27.39 -11.27
CA ILE A 475 -2.81 26.28 -12.22
C ILE A 475 -3.47 25.04 -11.61
N LYS A 476 -4.45 24.45 -12.33
CA LYS A 476 -5.09 23.19 -11.93
C LYS A 476 -4.02 22.08 -11.86
N PRO A 477 -4.01 21.27 -10.79
CA PRO A 477 -3.06 20.17 -10.69
C PRO A 477 -3.27 19.19 -11.85
N TYR A 478 -2.17 18.83 -12.53
CA TYR A 478 -2.20 17.76 -13.52
C TYR A 478 -2.49 16.43 -12.82
N ILE A 479 -3.48 15.70 -13.32
CA ILE A 479 -3.84 14.36 -12.86
C ILE A 479 -3.26 13.41 -13.91
N PRO A 480 -2.26 12.58 -13.56
CA PRO A 480 -1.66 11.64 -14.51
C PRO A 480 -2.72 10.70 -15.08
N ASP A 481 -2.56 10.36 -16.36
CA ASP A 481 -3.44 9.38 -16.99
C ASP A 481 -3.00 7.96 -16.60
N PHE A 482 -3.67 7.41 -15.59
CA PHE A 482 -3.42 6.06 -15.11
C PHE A 482 -3.80 4.97 -16.11
N SER A 483 -4.55 5.29 -17.16
CA SER A 483 -4.86 4.37 -18.27
C SER A 483 -3.60 4.00 -19.06
N THR A 484 -2.56 4.83 -19.02
CA THR A 484 -1.24 4.52 -19.63
C THR A 484 -0.46 3.47 -18.83
N ALA A 485 -0.76 3.33 -17.53
CA ALA A 485 -0.08 2.42 -16.62
C ALA A 485 -0.85 1.10 -16.41
N PHE A 486 -2.17 1.10 -16.64
CA PHE A 486 -3.03 -0.03 -16.34
C PHE A 486 -4.07 -0.24 -17.43
N GLU A 487 -4.11 -1.47 -17.93
CA GLU A 487 -5.13 -1.92 -18.87
C GLU A 487 -6.45 -2.23 -18.15
N HIS A 488 -6.38 -2.61 -16.87
CA HIS A 488 -7.55 -2.99 -16.05
C HIS A 488 -7.52 -2.31 -14.69
N MET A 489 -8.68 -1.84 -14.23
CA MET A 489 -8.85 -1.24 -12.91
C MET A 489 -9.96 -1.95 -12.14
N CYS A 490 -9.65 -2.27 -10.87
CA CYS A 490 -10.59 -2.78 -9.88
C CYS A 490 -10.65 -1.74 -8.75
N ILE A 491 -11.75 -1.00 -8.72
CA ILE A 491 -12.05 0.02 -7.73
C ILE A 491 -13.07 -0.54 -6.74
N HIS A 492 -12.68 -0.64 -5.47
CA HIS A 492 -13.50 -1.28 -4.45
C HIS A 492 -14.96 -0.79 -4.50
N ALA A 493 -15.86 -1.74 -4.73
CA ALA A 493 -17.32 -1.58 -4.72
C ALA A 493 -17.90 -1.28 -3.31
N GLY A 494 -17.44 -0.20 -2.66
CA GLY A 494 -17.93 0.22 -1.34
C GLY A 494 -19.35 0.80 -1.37
N GLY A 495 -19.74 1.33 -2.53
CA GLY A 495 -21.04 1.92 -2.82
C GLY A 495 -20.95 2.81 -4.05
N ARG A 496 -22.10 3.09 -4.68
CA ARG A 496 -22.17 3.86 -5.93
C ARG A 496 -21.42 5.19 -5.87
N ALA A 497 -21.62 5.94 -4.79
CA ALA A 497 -20.98 7.25 -4.62
C ALA A 497 -19.44 7.17 -4.65
N VAL A 498 -18.85 6.12 -4.06
CA VAL A 498 -17.39 5.94 -4.01
C VAL A 498 -16.83 5.72 -5.42
N ILE A 499 -17.50 4.87 -6.21
CA ILE A 499 -17.14 4.61 -7.60
C ILE A 499 -17.27 5.90 -8.43
N ASP A 500 -18.40 6.61 -8.32
CA ASP A 500 -18.65 7.86 -9.05
C ASP A 500 -17.59 8.92 -8.74
N GLN A 501 -17.23 9.05 -7.45
CA GLN A 501 -16.22 10.01 -7.03
C GLN A 501 -14.83 9.65 -7.57
N LEU A 502 -14.47 8.36 -7.57
CA LEU A 502 -13.20 7.90 -8.10
C LEU A 502 -13.12 8.07 -9.61
N GLN A 503 -14.15 7.67 -10.34
CA GLN A 503 -14.26 7.87 -11.78
C GLN A 503 -14.02 9.34 -12.12
N LYS A 504 -14.72 10.25 -11.44
CA LYS A 504 -14.59 11.69 -11.65
C LYS A 504 -13.20 12.23 -11.29
N LYS A 505 -12.61 11.79 -10.17
CA LYS A 505 -11.30 12.27 -9.71
C LYS A 505 -10.16 11.78 -10.58
N LEU A 506 -10.26 10.57 -11.11
CA LEU A 506 -9.23 9.93 -11.95
C LEU A 506 -9.49 10.13 -13.45
N LEU A 507 -10.59 10.80 -13.82
CA LEU A 507 -11.02 11.01 -15.20
C LEU A 507 -11.17 9.70 -15.99
N LEU A 508 -11.72 8.66 -15.33
CA LEU A 508 -11.89 7.33 -15.92
C LEU A 508 -13.14 7.26 -16.79
N SER A 509 -13.08 6.45 -17.84
CA SER A 509 -14.23 6.13 -18.68
C SER A 509 -15.20 5.18 -17.99
N ASP A 510 -16.43 5.08 -18.52
CA ASP A 510 -17.42 4.13 -18.01
C ASP A 510 -16.97 2.67 -18.14
N GLU A 511 -16.25 2.34 -19.22
CA GLU A 511 -15.68 1.00 -19.43
C GLU A 511 -14.66 0.64 -18.34
N GLN A 512 -13.83 1.60 -17.92
CA GLN A 512 -12.81 1.39 -16.89
C GLN A 512 -13.39 1.13 -15.49
N VAL A 513 -14.58 1.66 -15.19
CA VAL A 513 -15.25 1.45 -13.91
C VAL A 513 -16.36 0.40 -13.97
N GLU A 514 -16.60 -0.17 -15.16
CA GLU A 514 -17.69 -1.12 -15.43
C GLU A 514 -17.62 -2.33 -14.47
N ALA A 515 -16.43 -2.91 -14.28
CA ALA A 515 -16.24 -4.06 -13.41
C ALA A 515 -16.69 -3.78 -11.96
N SER A 516 -16.35 -2.60 -11.45
CA SER A 516 -16.72 -2.15 -10.11
C SER A 516 -18.23 -1.88 -9.98
N ARG A 517 -18.84 -1.23 -10.98
CA ARG A 517 -20.30 -0.97 -11.01
C ARG A 517 -21.10 -2.26 -11.11
N MET A 518 -20.71 -3.16 -12.00
CA MET A 518 -21.43 -4.41 -12.22
C MET A 518 -21.26 -5.35 -11.02
N THR A 519 -20.09 -5.39 -10.39
CA THR A 519 -19.87 -6.12 -9.13
C THR A 519 -20.77 -5.59 -8.02
N LEU A 520 -20.83 -4.27 -7.83
CA LEU A 520 -21.73 -3.65 -6.86
C LEU A 520 -23.20 -4.01 -7.13
N HIS A 521 -23.61 -4.00 -8.40
CA HIS A 521 -24.98 -4.36 -8.77
C HIS A 521 -25.29 -5.84 -8.51
N ARG A 522 -24.41 -6.76 -8.93
CA ARG A 522 -24.67 -8.20 -8.86
C ARG A 522 -24.51 -8.77 -7.45
N PHE A 523 -23.48 -8.35 -6.74
CA PHE A 523 -23.05 -8.94 -5.46
C PHE A 523 -23.17 -7.99 -4.28
N GLY A 524 -23.27 -6.68 -4.52
CA GLY A 524 -23.25 -5.66 -3.46
C GLY A 524 -21.84 -5.42 -2.92
N ASN A 525 -21.77 -4.72 -1.78
CA ASN A 525 -20.51 -4.50 -1.11
C ASN A 525 -20.14 -5.73 -0.27
N THR A 526 -19.24 -6.56 -0.79
CA THR A 526 -18.70 -7.75 -0.09
C THR A 526 -17.40 -7.45 0.68
N SER A 527 -17.24 -6.19 1.13
CA SER A 527 -16.12 -5.70 1.92
C SER A 527 -14.77 -5.99 1.25
N SER A 528 -13.84 -6.62 1.96
CA SER A 528 -12.48 -6.92 1.52
C SER A 528 -12.37 -7.87 0.34
N SER A 529 -13.45 -8.55 -0.03
CA SER A 529 -13.48 -9.49 -1.16
C SER A 529 -13.91 -8.83 -2.49
N SER A 530 -14.54 -7.64 -2.49
CA SER A 530 -15.15 -7.05 -3.69
C SER A 530 -14.22 -6.96 -4.90
N LEU A 531 -12.96 -6.56 -4.68
CA LEU A 531 -11.95 -6.39 -5.73
C LEU A 531 -11.66 -7.68 -6.52
N TRP A 532 -11.88 -8.83 -5.91
CA TRP A 532 -11.68 -10.13 -6.56
C TRP A 532 -12.87 -10.52 -7.44
N TYR A 533 -14.09 -10.11 -7.08
CA TYR A 533 -15.25 -10.24 -7.97
C TYR A 533 -15.13 -9.32 -9.18
N GLU A 534 -14.52 -8.13 -9.01
CA GLU A 534 -14.22 -7.22 -10.11
C GLU A 534 -13.18 -7.81 -11.06
N LEU A 535 -12.10 -8.40 -10.54
CA LEU A 535 -11.14 -9.15 -11.35
C LEU A 535 -11.82 -10.30 -12.10
N ALA A 536 -12.65 -11.08 -11.41
CA ALA A 536 -13.40 -12.18 -12.03
C ALA A 536 -14.35 -11.70 -13.13
N TYR A 537 -14.93 -10.50 -13.01
CA TYR A 537 -15.76 -9.91 -14.06
C TYR A 537 -14.95 -9.64 -15.33
N ILE A 538 -13.77 -9.02 -15.18
CA ILE A 538 -12.87 -8.69 -16.30
C ILE A 538 -12.43 -9.97 -17.02
N GLU A 539 -12.13 -11.03 -16.27
CA GLU A 539 -11.78 -12.33 -16.83
C GLU A 539 -12.97 -13.00 -17.52
N ALA A 540 -14.15 -12.98 -16.91
CA ALA A 540 -15.37 -13.55 -17.50
C ALA A 540 -15.81 -12.81 -18.78
N LYS A 541 -15.48 -11.52 -18.91
CA LYS A 541 -15.64 -10.77 -20.17
C LYS A 541 -14.63 -11.13 -21.25
N GLY A 542 -13.63 -11.95 -20.94
CA GLY A 542 -12.54 -12.27 -21.87
C GLY A 542 -11.66 -11.08 -22.21
N ARG A 543 -11.66 -10.04 -21.36
CA ARG A 543 -10.87 -8.81 -21.57
C ARG A 543 -9.41 -8.96 -21.14
N MET A 544 -9.12 -9.91 -20.24
CA MET A 544 -7.78 -10.15 -19.70
C MET A 544 -6.85 -10.80 -20.71
N ARG A 545 -5.67 -10.21 -20.94
CA ARG A 545 -4.62 -10.74 -21.82
C ARG A 545 -3.29 -10.88 -21.05
N LYS A 546 -2.41 -11.72 -21.59
CA LYS A 546 -1.05 -11.87 -21.05
C LYS A 546 -0.28 -10.55 -21.22
N GLY A 547 0.36 -10.10 -20.14
CA GLY A 547 1.10 -8.85 -20.05
C GLY A 547 0.27 -7.69 -19.49
N ASP A 548 -1.06 -7.81 -19.44
CA ASP A 548 -1.92 -6.75 -18.92
C ASP A 548 -1.63 -6.48 -17.44
N ARG A 549 -1.68 -5.21 -17.06
CA ARG A 549 -1.47 -4.71 -15.70
C ARG A 549 -2.81 -4.34 -15.09
N ILE A 550 -3.06 -4.87 -13.90
CA ILE A 550 -4.28 -4.68 -13.15
C ILE A 550 -3.97 -3.85 -11.92
N TRP A 551 -4.70 -2.76 -11.73
CA TRP A 551 -4.66 -1.97 -10.51
C TRP A 551 -5.89 -2.27 -9.65
N MET A 552 -5.65 -2.82 -8.46
CA MET A 552 -6.67 -2.95 -7.42
C MET A 552 -6.48 -1.84 -6.39
N ILE A 553 -7.53 -1.07 -6.11
CA ILE A 553 -7.52 0.00 -5.11
C ILE A 553 -8.74 -0.09 -4.18
N GLY A 554 -8.49 0.01 -2.88
CA GLY A 554 -9.56 -0.03 -1.87
C GLY A 554 -9.33 0.87 -0.68
N PHE A 555 -10.41 1.15 0.04
CA PHE A 555 -10.43 1.98 1.25
C PHE A 555 -10.84 1.18 2.49
N GLY A 556 -10.29 1.53 3.65
CA GLY A 556 -10.62 0.90 4.94
C GLY A 556 -10.61 1.87 6.10
N SER A 557 -11.03 1.42 7.29
CA SER A 557 -11.17 2.22 8.53
C SER A 557 -9.86 2.78 9.08
N GLY A 558 -9.95 3.76 10.01
CA GLY A 558 -8.83 4.64 10.44
C GLY A 558 -8.35 5.59 9.34
N PHE A 559 -9.08 5.58 8.25
CA PHE A 559 -8.76 5.79 6.85
C PHE A 559 -7.42 5.30 6.30
N LYS A 560 -7.51 4.15 5.62
CA LYS A 560 -6.45 3.52 4.83
C LYS A 560 -6.84 3.54 3.37
N CYS A 561 -5.89 3.80 2.47
CA CYS A 561 -6.04 3.57 1.04
C CYS A 561 -4.90 2.65 0.59
N ASN A 562 -5.27 1.50 0.04
CA ASN A 562 -4.30 0.47 -0.34
C ASN A 562 -4.44 0.15 -1.81
N SER A 563 -3.30 -0.08 -2.45
CA SER A 563 -3.19 -0.43 -3.86
C SER A 563 -2.35 -1.69 -4.05
N VAL A 564 -2.80 -2.57 -4.92
CA VAL A 564 -2.04 -3.74 -5.38
C VAL A 564 -2.01 -3.73 -6.90
N VAL A 565 -0.83 -3.98 -7.46
CA VAL A 565 -0.63 -4.09 -8.90
C VAL A 565 -0.25 -5.51 -9.26
N TRP A 566 -1.04 -6.10 -10.15
CA TRP A 566 -0.80 -7.41 -10.74
C TRP A 566 -0.40 -7.26 -12.21
N GLU A 567 0.44 -8.17 -12.69
CA GLU A 567 0.73 -8.36 -14.11
C GLU A 567 0.24 -9.76 -14.51
N CYS A 568 -0.62 -9.86 -15.52
CA CYS A 568 -1.15 -11.12 -16.01
C CYS A 568 -0.04 -11.92 -16.73
N ILE A 569 0.26 -13.11 -16.22
CA ILE A 569 1.20 -14.05 -16.87
C ILE A 569 0.43 -15.03 -17.74
N GLN A 570 -0.70 -15.50 -17.23
CA GLN A 570 -1.56 -16.48 -17.87
C GLN A 570 -3.02 -16.13 -17.57
N PRO A 571 -3.78 -15.65 -18.58
CA PRO A 571 -5.20 -15.37 -18.39
C PRO A 571 -5.97 -16.67 -18.12
N ALA A 572 -7.15 -16.53 -17.51
CA ALA A 572 -8.07 -17.64 -17.33
C ALA A 572 -8.37 -18.35 -18.66
N ALA A 573 -8.64 -19.66 -18.61
CA ALA A 573 -9.30 -20.33 -19.73
C ALA A 573 -10.70 -19.71 -19.94
N ARG A 574 -11.20 -19.69 -21.18
CA ARG A 574 -12.49 -19.05 -21.51
C ARG A 574 -13.69 -19.64 -20.75
N GLU A 575 -13.58 -20.86 -20.24
CA GLU A 575 -14.62 -21.59 -19.51
C GLU A 575 -14.23 -21.83 -18.05
N THR A 576 -13.68 -20.83 -17.35
CA THR A 576 -13.45 -20.99 -15.91
C THR A 576 -14.74 -20.88 -15.12
N ASP A 577 -14.95 -21.84 -14.22
CA ASP A 577 -15.93 -21.73 -13.15
C ASP A 577 -15.57 -20.55 -12.23
N GLY A 578 -16.59 -19.85 -11.74
CA GLY A 578 -16.42 -18.58 -11.03
C GLY A 578 -17.73 -17.84 -10.77
N PRO A 579 -17.68 -16.72 -10.01
CA PRO A 579 -18.89 -16.06 -9.52
C PRO A 579 -19.76 -15.49 -10.65
N TRP A 580 -19.19 -15.22 -11.82
CA TRP A 580 -19.87 -14.63 -12.97
C TRP A 580 -20.33 -15.64 -14.01
N THR A 581 -19.94 -16.91 -13.91
CA THR A 581 -20.08 -17.90 -15.00
C THR A 581 -21.52 -18.03 -15.49
N THR A 582 -22.50 -18.02 -14.58
CA THR A 582 -23.92 -18.16 -14.92
C THR A 582 -24.61 -16.86 -15.30
N SER A 583 -23.99 -15.69 -15.07
CA SER A 583 -24.66 -14.40 -15.25
C SER A 583 -23.94 -13.41 -16.16
N ILE A 584 -22.68 -13.63 -16.55
CA ILE A 584 -21.87 -12.65 -17.26
C ILE A 584 -22.48 -12.15 -18.58
N HIS A 585 -23.26 -13.01 -19.24
CA HIS A 585 -23.95 -12.72 -20.49
C HIS A 585 -25.08 -11.67 -20.33
N ARG A 586 -25.59 -11.44 -19.11
CA ARG A 586 -26.62 -10.44 -18.80
C ARG A 586 -26.04 -9.07 -18.45
N TYR A 587 -24.72 -8.96 -18.35
CA TYR A 587 -24.02 -7.73 -17.98
C TYR A 587 -23.28 -7.15 -19.20
N PRO A 588 -22.92 -5.86 -19.24
CA PRO A 588 -23.33 -4.84 -18.28
C PRO A 588 -24.83 -4.57 -18.36
N VAL A 589 -25.41 -4.16 -17.23
CA VAL A 589 -26.78 -3.64 -17.18
C VAL A 589 -26.74 -2.12 -17.11
N ASP A 590 -27.75 -1.46 -17.67
CA ASP A 590 -27.92 -0.03 -17.46
C ASP A 590 -28.40 0.21 -16.03
N ILE A 591 -27.69 1.07 -15.29
CA ILE A 591 -28.01 1.44 -13.92
C ILE A 591 -28.47 2.90 -13.96
N PRO A 592 -29.79 3.16 -13.90
CA PRO A 592 -30.31 4.50 -14.07
C PRO A 592 -29.67 5.50 -13.10
N ASP A 593 -29.38 6.69 -13.60
CA ASP A 593 -29.11 7.86 -12.77
C ASP A 593 -30.41 8.27 -12.10
N LEU A 594 -30.68 7.72 -10.92
CA LEU A 594 -31.79 8.19 -10.10
C LEU A 594 -31.49 9.65 -9.72
N LEU A 595 -32.26 10.57 -10.29
CA LEU A 595 -32.19 12.01 -10.03
C LEU A 595 -32.16 12.26 -8.51
N LYS A 596 -31.22 13.11 -8.09
CA LYS A 596 -30.86 13.37 -6.68
C LYS A 596 -32.03 13.87 -5.86
#